data_AF-A0A183HIL9-F1
#
_entry.id   AF-A0A183HIL9-F1
#
_cell.length_a   1.000
_cell.length_b   1.000
_cell.length_c   1.000
_cell.angle_alpha   90.00
_cell.angle_beta   90.00
_cell.angle_gamma   90.00
#
_symmetry.space_group_name_H-M   'P 1'
#
loop_
_entity.id
_entity.type
_entity.pdbx_description
1 polymer ?
#
loop_
_entity_poly.entity_id
_entity_poly.type
_entity_poly.pdbx_seq_one_letter_code
_entity_poly.pdbx_strand_id
1 'polypeptide(L)'
;MSSHHQPLLQAVLLYFLSLTVNGLEKIYEYQRYDGWYNNLANPHWGTVGSHLHRDAPSRYQDGVYMLNTDLPSARAISELVFKGPSGIPNKRNITTMLAFFSKFNKILI
;
A
#
# COMPACT_ATOMS: atom_id res chain seq x y z
N MET A 1 -50.31 -10.72 -44.96
CA MET A 1 -50.59 -9.94 -43.73
C MET A 1 -49.61 -10.32 -42.63
N SER A 2 -48.29 -10.21 -42.86
CA SER A 2 -47.26 -10.64 -41.89
C SER A 2 -45.89 -9.99 -42.14
N SER A 3 -45.86 -8.66 -42.32
CA SER A 3 -44.59 -7.91 -42.51
C SER A 3 -44.32 -6.88 -41.42
N HIS A 4 -45.25 -6.67 -40.48
CA HIS A 4 -45.12 -5.63 -39.43
C HIS A 4 -44.44 -6.10 -38.14
N HIS A 5 -44.23 -7.41 -37.92
CA HIS A 5 -43.61 -7.92 -36.68
C HIS A 5 -42.08 -8.01 -36.71
N GLN A 6 -41.46 -8.03 -37.90
CA GLN A 6 -40.00 -8.13 -38.03
C GLN A 6 -39.21 -6.89 -37.56
N PRO A 7 -39.63 -5.63 -37.80
CA PRO A 7 -38.85 -4.46 -37.38
C PRO A 7 -38.89 -4.25 -35.85
N LEU A 8 -39.98 -4.65 -35.18
CA LEU A 8 -40.10 -4.56 -33.72
C LEU A 8 -39.17 -5.54 -33.02
N LEU A 9 -39.08 -6.79 -33.51
CA LEU A 9 -38.16 -7.78 -32.95
C LEU A 9 -36.69 -7.33 -33.14
N GLN A 10 -36.36 -6.79 -34.32
CA GLN A 10 -35.02 -6.22 -34.57
C GLN A 10 -34.73 -5.01 -33.69
N ALA A 11 -35.68 -4.09 -33.52
CA ALA A 11 -35.51 -2.91 -32.65
C ALA A 11 -35.31 -3.31 -31.18
N VAL A 12 -36.07 -4.30 -30.70
CA VAL A 12 -35.91 -4.87 -29.36
C VAL A 12 -34.55 -5.54 -29.21
N LEU A 13 -34.12 -6.33 -30.20
CA LEU A 13 -32.80 -6.98 -30.19
C LEU A 13 -31.65 -5.95 -30.19
N LEU A 14 -31.77 -4.88 -30.99
CA LEU A 14 -30.81 -3.78 -31.04
C LEU A 14 -30.78 -2.95 -29.74
N TYR A 15 -31.92 -2.80 -29.07
CA TYR A 15 -32.03 -2.15 -27.77
C TYR A 15 -31.39 -2.98 -26.66
N PHE A 16 -31.60 -4.30 -26.66
CA PHE A 16 -30.89 -5.21 -25.75
C PHE A 16 -29.38 -5.25 -26.05
N LEU A 17 -28.99 -5.23 -27.32
CA LEU A 17 -27.59 -5.15 -27.73
C LEU A 17 -26.94 -3.83 -27.29
N SER A 18 -27.62 -2.69 -27.41
CA SER A 18 -27.08 -1.40 -26.95
C SER A 18 -26.96 -1.35 -25.43
N LEU A 19 -27.94 -1.89 -24.69
CA LEU A 19 -27.87 -2.01 -23.23
C LEU A 19 -26.69 -2.86 -22.75
N THR A 20 -26.35 -3.93 -23.49
CA THR A 20 -25.20 -4.79 -23.14
C THR A 20 -23.85 -4.15 -23.46
N VAL A 21 -23.75 -3.38 -24.56
CA VAL A 21 -22.52 -2.66 -24.94
C VAL A 21 -22.19 -1.53 -23.96
N ASN A 22 -23.21 -0.84 -23.44
CA ASN A 22 -23.04 0.24 -22.46
C ASN A 22 -22.65 -0.25 -21.04
N GLY A 23 -22.72 -1.55 -20.76
CA GLY A 23 -22.40 -2.12 -19.44
C GLY A 23 -20.91 -2.42 -19.21
N LEU A 24 -20.05 -2.22 -20.22
CA LEU A 24 -18.63 -2.56 -20.20
C LEU A 24 -17.71 -1.32 -20.22
N GLU A 25 -18.07 -0.25 -19.50
CA GLU A 25 -17.19 0.91 -19.37
C GLU A 25 -16.17 0.71 -18.23
N LYS A 26 -15.23 -0.22 -18.43
CA LYS A 26 -14.00 -0.31 -17.61
C LYS A 26 -12.80 -0.57 -18.50
N ILE A 27 -12.14 0.51 -18.91
CA ILE A 27 -11.02 0.49 -19.86
C ILE A 27 -9.67 0.23 -19.15
N TYR A 28 -9.62 0.36 -17.81
CA TYR A 28 -8.40 0.21 -17.02
C TYR A 28 -8.62 -0.61 -15.75
N GLU A 29 -7.59 -1.36 -15.36
CA GLU A 29 -7.49 -1.97 -14.03
C GLU A 29 -7.02 -0.93 -13.02
N TYR A 30 -7.77 -0.77 -11.92
CA TYR A 30 -7.40 0.12 -10.82
C TYR A 30 -6.60 -0.64 -9.77
N GLN A 31 -5.69 0.08 -9.12
CA GLN A 31 -4.92 -0.45 -8.01
C GLN A 31 -5.84 -0.90 -6.87
N ARG A 32 -5.56 -2.08 -6.32
CA ARG A 32 -6.27 -2.61 -5.16
C ARG A 32 -5.78 -1.97 -3.86
N TYR A 33 -6.68 -1.87 -2.88
CA TYR A 33 -6.37 -1.34 -1.55
C TYR A 33 -5.51 -2.28 -0.68
N ASP A 34 -5.39 -3.56 -1.06
CA ASP A 34 -4.66 -4.59 -0.29
C ASP A 34 -3.24 -4.84 -0.81
N GLY A 35 -2.85 -4.19 -1.91
CA GLY A 35 -1.54 -4.32 -2.57
C GLY A 35 -1.40 -5.57 -3.44
N TRP A 36 -2.40 -6.45 -3.52
CA TRP A 36 -2.29 -7.70 -4.29
C TRP A 36 -2.22 -7.43 -5.80
N TYR A 37 -1.54 -8.33 -6.51
CA TYR A 37 -1.40 -8.33 -7.98
C TYR A 37 -0.71 -7.08 -8.57
N ASN A 38 -0.06 -6.25 -7.74
CA ASN A 38 0.73 -5.12 -8.22
C ASN A 38 2.01 -5.56 -8.97
N ASN A 39 2.51 -6.76 -8.67
CA ASN A 39 3.61 -7.39 -9.40
C ASN A 39 3.10 -8.66 -10.11
N LEU A 40 3.37 -8.75 -11.42
CA LEU A 40 2.89 -9.84 -12.27
C LEU A 40 3.47 -11.21 -11.87
N ALA A 41 4.76 -11.26 -11.54
CA ALA A 41 5.45 -12.51 -11.21
C ALA A 41 5.25 -12.91 -9.74
N ASN A 42 5.10 -11.93 -8.86
CA ASN A 42 4.96 -12.13 -7.42
C ASN A 42 3.76 -11.34 -6.87
N PRO A 43 2.52 -11.85 -7.04
CA PRO A 43 1.31 -11.11 -6.68
C PRO A 43 1.19 -10.69 -5.21
N HIS A 44 2.00 -11.27 -4.32
CA HIS A 44 1.98 -11.04 -2.87
C HIS A 44 3.00 -9.98 -2.40
N TRP A 45 3.79 -9.38 -3.29
CA TRP A 45 4.77 -8.36 -2.90
C TRP A 45 4.11 -7.03 -2.57
N GLY A 46 4.44 -6.47 -1.40
CA GLY A 46 3.89 -5.20 -0.94
C GLY A 46 2.42 -5.30 -0.49
N THR A 47 1.91 -6.52 -0.28
CA THR A 47 0.57 -6.71 0.27
C THR A 47 0.56 -6.47 1.77
N VAL A 48 -0.62 -6.11 2.29
CA VAL A 48 -0.85 -6.09 3.74
C VAL A 48 -0.49 -7.44 4.37
N GLY A 49 0.20 -7.42 5.51
CA GLY A 49 0.62 -8.62 6.24
C GLY A 49 1.79 -9.41 5.63
N SER A 50 2.34 -8.99 4.49
CA SER A 50 3.53 -9.61 3.92
C SER A 50 4.78 -9.40 4.81
N HIS A 51 5.73 -10.32 4.73
CA HIS A 51 6.97 -10.21 5.49
C HIS A 51 7.84 -9.05 5.01
N LEU A 52 8.44 -8.31 5.95
CA LEU A 52 9.43 -7.29 5.63
C LEU A 52 10.70 -7.93 5.07
N HIS A 53 11.23 -7.33 4.00
CA HIS A 53 12.54 -7.70 3.46
C HIS A 53 13.64 -7.42 4.47
N ARG A 54 14.70 -8.24 4.47
CA ARG A 54 15.87 -8.09 5.32
C ARG A 54 17.12 -8.05 4.45
N ASP A 55 17.82 -6.91 4.46
CA ASP A 55 19.11 -6.77 3.75
C ASP A 55 20.24 -7.55 4.45
N ALA A 56 20.09 -7.83 5.75
CA ALA A 56 21.06 -8.54 6.58
C ALA A 56 20.37 -9.67 7.37
N PRO A 57 21.08 -10.76 7.71
CA PRO A 57 20.52 -11.84 8.51
C PRO A 57 20.09 -11.35 9.90
N SER A 58 19.04 -11.95 10.45
CA SER A 58 18.57 -11.64 11.79
C SER A 58 19.56 -12.08 12.87
N ARG A 59 19.77 -11.25 13.89
CA ARG A 59 20.64 -11.53 15.04
C ARG A 59 19.79 -11.78 16.29
N TYR A 60 19.19 -12.97 16.37
CA TYR A 60 18.54 -13.48 17.58
C TYR A 60 19.54 -14.30 18.39
N GLN A 61 19.31 -14.42 19.71
CA GLN A 61 20.20 -15.15 20.62
C GLN A 61 20.24 -16.65 20.31
N ASP A 62 19.09 -17.23 19.97
CA ASP A 62 18.90 -18.61 19.53
C ASP A 62 19.02 -18.79 18.00
N GLY A 63 19.26 -17.69 17.27
CA GLY A 63 19.28 -17.66 15.81
C GLY A 63 17.89 -17.65 15.15
N VAL A 64 16.78 -17.67 15.91
CA VAL A 64 15.42 -17.79 15.36
C VAL A 64 14.51 -16.65 15.79
N TYR A 65 14.25 -16.49 17.09
CA TYR A 65 13.30 -15.48 17.58
C TYR A 65 13.63 -14.89 18.95
N MET A 66 14.49 -15.54 19.76
CA MET A 66 14.81 -15.06 21.09
C MET A 66 15.60 -13.75 21.03
N LEU A 67 15.08 -12.73 21.71
CA LEU A 67 15.75 -11.44 21.82
C LEU A 67 17.05 -11.61 22.60
N ASN A 68 18.11 -10.93 22.14
CA ASN A 68 19.40 -10.94 22.82
C ASN A 68 19.33 -10.10 24.12
N THR A 69 19.52 -10.76 25.26
CA THR A 69 19.51 -10.13 26.59
C THR A 69 20.86 -9.59 27.05
N ASP A 70 21.94 -9.89 26.32
CA ASP A 70 23.31 -9.51 26.69
C ASP A 70 23.65 -8.06 26.29
N LEU A 71 22.69 -7.34 25.70
CA LEU A 71 22.82 -5.96 25.28
C LEU A 71 22.51 -4.98 26.43
N PRO A 72 23.14 -3.79 26.45
CA PRO A 72 22.81 -2.77 27.44
C PRO A 72 21.35 -2.34 27.34
N SER A 73 20.78 -1.89 28.46
CA SER A 73 19.42 -1.38 28.51
C SER A 73 19.18 -0.28 27.47
N ALA A 74 18.08 -0.42 26.70
CA ALA A 74 17.67 0.60 25.73
C ALA A 74 17.48 1.98 26.38
N ARG A 75 17.06 2.02 27.66
CA ARG A 75 16.92 3.27 28.41
C ARG A 75 18.28 3.91 28.69
N ALA A 76 19.27 3.12 29.09
CA ALA A 76 20.62 3.62 29.36
C ALA A 76 21.26 4.22 28.10
N ILE A 77 21.13 3.54 26.95
CA ILE A 77 21.59 4.08 25.66
C ILE A 77 20.83 5.36 25.29
N SER A 78 19.52 5.41 25.54
CA SER A 78 18.72 6.59 25.25
C SER A 78 19.17 7.82 26.06
N GLU A 79 19.46 7.64 27.34
CA GLU A 79 19.99 8.71 28.20
C GLU A 79 21.38 9.15 27.76
N LEU A 80 22.23 8.20 27.37
CA LEU A 80 23.60 8.49 26.96
C LEU A 80 23.65 9.26 25.63
N VAL A 81 22.82 8.88 24.65
CA VAL A 81 22.91 9.39 23.26
C VAL A 81 21.97 10.55 22.98
N PHE A 82 20.73 10.51 23.49
CA PHE A 82 19.69 11.46 23.09
C PHE A 82 19.42 12.58 24.11
N LYS A 83 20.07 12.55 25.28
CA LYS A 83 19.96 13.63 26.27
C LYS A 83 20.72 14.87 25.77
N GLY A 84 20.02 15.99 25.65
CA GLY A 84 20.60 17.25 25.19
C GLY A 84 19.65 18.42 25.36
N PRO A 85 20.13 19.66 25.11
CA PRO A 85 19.29 20.85 25.19
C PRO A 85 18.25 20.89 24.07
N SER A 86 17.05 21.39 24.39
CA SER A 86 15.99 21.67 23.41
C SER A 86 16.27 22.95 22.62
N GLY A 87 15.55 23.14 21.50
CA GLY A 87 15.59 24.40 20.74
C GLY A 87 16.77 24.51 19.76
N ILE A 88 17.48 23.42 19.50
CA ILE A 88 18.53 23.38 18.46
C ILE A 88 17.85 23.57 17.09
N PRO A 89 18.14 24.67 16.36
CA PRO A 89 17.47 24.94 15.09
C PRO A 89 17.97 24.00 13.99
N ASN A 90 17.09 23.69 13.06
CA ASN A 90 17.43 22.88 11.91
C ASN A 90 18.40 23.64 10.97
N LYS A 91 19.59 23.06 10.74
CA LYS A 91 20.63 23.62 9.85
C LYS A 91 20.21 23.75 8.39
N ARG A 92 19.15 23.07 7.97
CA ARG A 92 18.65 23.08 6.57
C ARG A 92 17.43 23.98 6.38
N ASN A 93 16.99 24.72 7.39
CA ASN A 93 15.81 25.60 7.34
C ASN A 93 14.52 24.90 6.89
N ILE A 94 14.41 23.60 7.17
CA ILE A 94 13.19 22.83 6.87
C ILE A 94 12.19 23.04 7.99
N THR A 95 10.93 23.21 7.61
CA THR A 95 9.80 23.40 8.51
C THR A 95 9.42 22.11 9.25
N THR A 96 8.78 22.29 10.41
CA THR A 96 8.18 21.19 11.17
C THR A 96 7.11 20.44 10.37
N MET A 97 6.49 21.10 9.37
CA MET A 97 5.51 20.48 8.48
C MET A 97 6.09 19.27 7.74
N LEU A 98 7.36 19.30 7.30
CA LEU A 98 7.97 18.14 6.65
C LEU A 98 8.07 16.94 7.61
N ALA A 99 8.41 17.18 8.88
CA ALA A 99 8.50 16.14 9.89
C ALA A 99 7.13 15.51 10.21
N PHE A 100 6.04 16.28 10.15
CA PHE A 100 4.69 15.75 10.29
C PHE A 100 4.18 15.04 9.04
N PHE A 101 4.48 15.59 7.86
CA PHE A 101 4.15 14.96 6.59
C PHE A 101 4.78 13.56 6.48
N SER A 102 6.05 13.39 6.88
CA SER A 102 6.69 12.07 6.86
C SER A 102 6.05 11.08 7.84
N LYS A 103 5.64 11.54 9.03
CA LYS A 103 4.89 10.72 9.99
C LYS A 103 3.53 10.27 9.43
N PHE A 104 2.81 11.15 8.76
CA PHE A 104 1.55 10.83 8.12
C PHE A 104 1.71 9.76 7.04
N ASN A 105 2.72 9.91 6.16
CA ASN A 105 2.98 8.92 5.11
C ASN A 105 3.35 7.55 5.69
N LYS A 106 4.07 7.49 6.83
CA LYS A 106 4.44 6.21 7.45
C LYS A 106 3.25 5.43 8.02
N ILE A 107 2.10 6.08 8.27
CA ILE A 107 0.87 5.42 8.72
C ILE A 107 0.05 4.88 7.53
N LEU A 108 0.30 5.41 6.32
CA LEU A 108 -0.41 5.06 5.09
C LEU A 108 0.31 4.00 4.24
N ILE A 109 1.48 3.52 4.68
CA ILE A 109 2.28 2.48 4.03
C ILE A 109 2.48 1.36 5.05
#